data_AF-A0A0W8F9V5-F1
#
_entry.id   AF-A0A0W8F9V5-F1
#
_cell.length_a   1.000
_cell.length_b   1.000
_cell.length_c   1.000
_cell.angle_alpha   90.00
_cell.angle_beta   90.00
_cell.angle_gamma   90.00
#
_symmetry.space_group_name_H-M   'P 1'
#
loop_
_entity.id
_entity.type
_entity.pdbx_description
1 polymer ?
#
loop_
_entity_poly.entity_id
_entity_poly.type
_entity_poly.pdbx_seq_one_letter_code
_entity_poly.pdbx_strand_id
1 'polypeptide(L)'
;MEGKTIQVEVQTDEGGLLQAEAGLEDMPQARMFGSRHAFKNYSAFVNPGSRSVRTIFHARGFEPHCQGATFSGCGQINPLKCDPLLETIGIGTRILLNGAEGYVLGTGTRSSRDKPNLSGFADMHHMTAEYMGGFVTGLGPECICSLAVPVPVISSTILEEIARRDREIALPVNDINTRTVIGQANYGDVWEDVDLEVEFDPQRCRGCKKCLVERACPMRAVRYDQEARVAIRDGLLCFHCGLCVTECPNGAFRCRLGALRMKTSSGSVRSVPVVLRQSDRLRAGKLSGELKRRILDGSFRMAPPIERIG
;
A
#
# COMPACT_ATOMS: atom_id res chain seq x y z
N MET A 1 16.32 -5.29 2.32
CA MET A 1 15.72 -4.86 3.60
C MET A 1 15.78 -5.94 4.66
N GLU A 2 15.46 -7.19 4.34
CA GLU A 2 15.53 -8.32 5.30
C GLU A 2 16.96 -8.76 5.69
N GLY A 3 17.99 -7.97 5.36
CA GLY A 3 19.40 -8.32 5.61
C GLY A 3 19.94 -9.53 4.83
N LYS A 4 19.16 -10.08 3.88
CA LYS A 4 19.59 -11.22 3.06
C LYS A 4 20.70 -10.80 2.09
N THR A 5 21.74 -11.61 2.05
CA THR A 5 22.78 -11.58 1.01
C THR A 5 22.20 -12.08 -0.31
N ILE A 6 22.56 -11.42 -1.42
CA ILE A 6 22.18 -11.81 -2.78
C ILE A 6 23.42 -12.16 -3.60
N GLN A 7 23.25 -13.07 -4.54
CA GLN A 7 24.28 -13.35 -5.56
C GLN A 7 24.15 -12.30 -6.68
N VAL A 8 25.24 -11.63 -6.97
CA VAL A 8 25.38 -10.66 -8.06
C VAL A 8 26.24 -11.31 -9.13
N GLU A 9 25.73 -11.33 -10.36
CA GLU A 9 26.43 -11.85 -11.52
C GLU A 9 26.67 -10.73 -12.52
N VAL A 10 27.91 -10.61 -13.00
CA VAL A 10 28.31 -9.66 -14.02
C VAL A 10 28.93 -10.42 -15.17
N GLN A 11 28.36 -10.25 -16.37
CA GLN A 11 28.95 -10.74 -17.60
C GLN A 11 29.91 -9.69 -18.15
N THR A 12 31.15 -10.07 -18.42
CA THR A 12 32.16 -9.18 -19.01
C THR A 12 32.01 -9.13 -20.53
N ASP A 13 32.57 -8.08 -21.14
CA ASP A 13 32.58 -7.91 -22.61
C ASP A 13 33.32 -9.06 -23.34
N GLU A 14 34.24 -9.74 -22.65
CA GLU A 14 34.97 -10.91 -23.15
C GLU A 14 34.20 -12.24 -22.96
N GLY A 15 32.96 -12.19 -22.44
CA GLY A 15 32.12 -13.36 -22.21
C GLY A 15 32.43 -14.12 -20.92
N GLY A 16 33.26 -13.58 -20.04
CA GLY A 16 33.51 -14.12 -18.70
C GLY A 16 32.36 -13.82 -17.74
N LEU A 17 32.18 -14.67 -16.72
CA LEU A 17 31.20 -14.47 -15.66
C LEU A 17 31.93 -14.19 -14.34
N LEU A 18 31.62 -13.05 -13.72
CA LEU A 18 32.04 -12.72 -12.37
C LEU A 18 30.85 -12.89 -11.43
N GLN A 19 31.07 -13.56 -10.30
CA GLN A 19 30.05 -13.76 -9.28
C GLN A 19 30.56 -13.23 -7.94
N ALA A 20 29.70 -12.53 -7.22
CA ALA A 20 29.95 -12.09 -5.86
C ALA A 20 28.68 -12.21 -5.02
N GLU A 21 28.85 -12.35 -3.72
CA GLU A 21 27.77 -12.17 -2.76
C GLU A 21 27.79 -10.73 -2.26
N ALA A 22 26.61 -10.10 -2.18
CA ALA A 22 26.47 -8.74 -1.67
C ALA A 22 25.24 -8.64 -0.75
N GLY A 23 25.44 -8.06 0.43
CA GLY A 23 24.41 -7.68 1.38
C GLY A 23 24.22 -6.17 1.46
N LEU A 24 23.30 -5.73 2.33
CA LEU A 24 23.10 -4.31 2.59
C LEU A 24 24.33 -3.68 3.28
N GLU A 25 24.99 -4.41 4.17
CA GLU A 25 26.19 -3.96 4.88
C GLU A 25 27.38 -3.68 3.94
N ASP A 26 27.39 -4.30 2.75
CA ASP A 26 28.40 -4.05 1.71
C ASP A 26 28.12 -2.76 0.91
N MET A 27 27.03 -2.05 1.23
CA MET A 27 26.58 -0.84 0.53
C MET A 27 26.52 0.37 1.48
N PRO A 28 27.66 0.99 1.85
CA PRO A 28 27.71 2.03 2.89
C PRO A 28 26.82 3.27 2.64
N GLN A 29 26.40 3.50 1.38
CA GLN A 29 25.58 4.64 0.97
C GLN A 29 24.18 4.22 0.47
N ALA A 30 23.71 3.04 0.85
CA ALA A 30 22.40 2.54 0.44
C ALA A 30 21.28 3.47 0.91
N ARG A 31 20.61 4.10 -0.05
CA ARG A 31 19.47 5.02 0.18
C ARG A 31 18.33 4.64 -0.73
N MET A 32 17.12 4.70 -0.19
CA MET A 32 15.92 4.56 -0.98
C MET A 32 15.45 5.95 -1.41
N PHE A 33 15.26 6.11 -2.70
CA PHE A 33 14.62 7.28 -3.28
C PHE A 33 13.31 6.85 -3.92
N GLY A 34 12.23 7.56 -3.62
CA GLY A 34 10.98 7.41 -4.36
C GLY A 34 10.49 8.74 -4.89
N SER A 35 10.09 8.71 -6.16
CA SER A 35 9.58 9.89 -6.86
C SER A 35 8.07 10.07 -6.69
N ARG A 36 7.38 9.16 -6.00
CA ARG A 36 5.93 9.18 -5.72
C ARG A 36 5.60 8.45 -4.42
N HIS A 37 5.16 9.20 -3.41
CA HIS A 37 4.68 8.69 -2.12
C HIS A 37 3.42 9.43 -1.68
N ALA A 38 2.59 8.74 -0.88
CA ALA A 38 1.47 9.33 -0.13
C ALA A 38 0.55 10.26 -0.93
N PHE A 39 -0.01 9.81 -2.06
CA PHE A 39 -1.06 10.57 -2.77
C PHE A 39 -2.20 10.92 -1.81
N LYS A 40 -2.60 12.19 -1.74
CA LYS A 40 -3.70 12.68 -0.85
C LYS A 40 -4.90 11.76 -0.82
N ASN A 41 -5.44 11.47 -1.99
CA ASN A 41 -6.46 10.47 -2.22
C ASN A 41 -6.19 9.84 -3.59
N TYR A 42 -6.07 8.51 -3.61
CA TYR A 42 -5.95 7.76 -4.85
C TYR A 42 -7.35 7.36 -5.37
N SER A 43 -7.39 6.29 -6.14
CA SER A 43 -8.59 5.80 -6.81
C SER A 43 -8.95 4.38 -6.39
N ALA A 44 -10.24 4.07 -6.48
CA ALA A 44 -10.70 2.71 -6.68
C ALA A 44 -10.75 2.38 -8.17
N PHE A 45 -10.65 1.10 -8.49
CA PHE A 45 -10.78 0.57 -9.84
C PHE A 45 -11.81 -0.54 -9.87
N VAL A 46 -12.54 -0.62 -10.99
CA VAL A 46 -13.44 -1.71 -11.35
C VAL A 46 -13.25 -2.03 -12.84
N ASN A 47 -13.71 -3.20 -13.27
CA ASN A 47 -13.68 -3.59 -14.68
C ASN A 47 -15.08 -3.69 -15.28
N PRO A 48 -15.64 -2.62 -15.87
CA PRO A 48 -16.95 -2.66 -16.52
C PRO A 48 -16.97 -3.41 -17.86
N GLY A 49 -15.80 -3.76 -18.40
CA GLY A 49 -15.68 -4.47 -19.68
C GLY A 49 -16.21 -5.90 -19.64
N SER A 50 -16.12 -6.59 -20.78
CA SER A 50 -16.59 -7.97 -20.97
C SER A 50 -15.48 -9.04 -20.86
N ARG A 51 -14.22 -8.62 -20.62
CA ARG A 51 -13.07 -9.53 -20.51
C ARG A 51 -12.24 -9.23 -19.27
N SER A 52 -11.60 -10.27 -18.73
CA SER A 52 -10.64 -10.12 -17.62
C SER A 52 -9.38 -9.39 -18.09
N VAL A 53 -8.85 -8.48 -17.27
CA VAL A 53 -7.72 -7.60 -17.62
C VAL A 53 -6.53 -7.85 -16.69
N ARG A 54 -5.33 -8.00 -17.25
CA ARG A 54 -4.09 -7.96 -16.46
C ARG A 54 -3.69 -6.52 -16.17
N THR A 55 -3.42 -6.20 -14.91
CA THR A 55 -3.12 -4.83 -14.48
C THR A 55 -2.20 -4.81 -13.26
N ILE A 56 -1.54 -3.67 -13.03
CA ILE A 56 -0.83 -3.37 -11.78
C ILE A 56 -1.76 -3.26 -10.57
N PHE A 57 -3.06 -3.08 -10.81
CA PHE A 57 -4.05 -2.86 -9.75
C PHE A 57 -4.69 -4.13 -9.19
N HIS A 58 -4.20 -5.30 -9.58
CA HIS A 58 -4.67 -6.60 -9.10
C HIS A 58 -3.53 -7.62 -9.21
N ALA A 59 -3.48 -8.63 -8.34
CA ALA A 59 -2.44 -9.68 -8.39
C ALA A 59 -2.70 -10.75 -9.46
N ARG A 60 -3.97 -10.89 -9.86
CA ARG A 60 -4.48 -11.85 -10.85
C ARG A 60 -5.15 -11.11 -12.01
N GLY A 61 -5.91 -11.82 -12.85
CA GLY A 61 -6.86 -11.18 -13.77
C GLY A 61 -7.88 -10.35 -12.99
N PHE A 62 -8.20 -9.16 -13.50
CA PHE A 62 -9.24 -8.32 -12.96
C PHE A 62 -10.56 -8.65 -13.67
N GLU A 63 -11.44 -9.39 -12.98
CA GLU A 63 -12.65 -9.97 -13.57
C GLU A 63 -13.66 -8.94 -14.12
N PRO A 64 -14.32 -9.24 -15.25
CA PRO A 64 -15.19 -8.31 -15.97
C PRO A 64 -16.50 -8.01 -15.25
N HIS A 65 -17.30 -7.12 -15.84
CA HIS A 65 -18.64 -6.74 -15.39
C HIS A 65 -18.71 -6.19 -13.96
N CYS A 66 -17.68 -5.50 -13.49
CA CYS A 66 -17.50 -5.00 -12.12
C CYS A 66 -17.86 -6.05 -11.05
N GLN A 67 -17.36 -7.27 -11.21
CA GLN A 67 -17.52 -8.33 -10.21
C GLN A 67 -16.69 -8.10 -8.95
N GLY A 68 -15.64 -7.28 -9.04
CA GLY A 68 -14.82 -6.91 -7.91
C GLY A 68 -14.26 -5.50 -8.05
N ALA A 69 -13.79 -4.96 -6.94
CA ALA A 69 -13.11 -3.69 -6.86
C ALA A 69 -11.75 -3.83 -6.18
N THR A 70 -10.81 -3.00 -6.61
CA THR A 70 -9.57 -2.74 -5.88
C THR A 70 -9.44 -1.26 -5.58
N PHE A 71 -8.67 -0.92 -4.55
CA PHE A 71 -8.43 0.47 -4.21
C PHE A 71 -7.08 0.65 -3.53
N SER A 72 -6.61 1.88 -3.53
CA SER A 72 -5.39 2.32 -2.84
C SER A 72 -5.70 3.51 -1.94
N GLY A 73 -4.93 3.66 -0.87
CA GLY A 73 -5.03 4.75 0.09
C GLY A 73 -5.51 4.29 1.46
N CYS A 74 -4.96 4.92 2.50
CA CYS A 74 -5.29 4.62 3.90
C CYS A 74 -6.41 5.49 4.48
N GLY A 75 -7.12 6.26 3.65
CA GLY A 75 -8.22 7.11 4.07
C GLY A 75 -7.77 8.19 5.07
N GLN A 76 -8.45 8.28 6.20
CA GLN A 76 -8.30 9.37 7.17
C GLN A 76 -6.89 9.52 7.77
N ILE A 77 -6.04 8.49 7.74
CA ILE A 77 -4.67 8.55 8.29
C ILE A 77 -3.62 8.97 7.26
N ASN A 78 -4.02 9.31 6.04
CA ASN A 78 -3.10 9.77 5.00
C ASN A 78 -2.59 11.18 5.32
N PRO A 79 -1.26 11.42 5.37
CA PRO A 79 -0.71 12.72 5.76
C PRO A 79 -1.12 13.85 4.81
N LEU A 80 -1.19 13.60 3.50
CA LEU A 80 -1.61 14.63 2.54
C LEU A 80 -3.12 14.85 2.50
N LYS A 81 -3.91 13.94 3.06
CA LYS A 81 -5.32 14.23 3.35
C LYS A 81 -5.43 15.14 4.57
N CYS A 82 -4.59 14.94 5.58
CA CYS A 82 -4.57 15.73 6.80
C CYS A 82 -4.01 17.14 6.60
N ASP A 83 -3.11 17.32 5.63
CA ASP A 83 -2.57 18.62 5.22
C ASP A 83 -2.69 18.77 3.69
N PRO A 84 -3.91 19.01 3.17
CA PRO A 84 -4.18 18.98 1.73
C PRO A 84 -3.68 20.22 0.98
N LEU A 85 -3.37 21.29 1.71
CA LEU A 85 -2.81 22.54 1.18
C LEU A 85 -1.29 22.65 1.39
N LEU A 86 -0.67 21.61 1.97
CA LEU A 86 0.78 21.54 2.20
C LEU A 86 1.28 22.71 3.06
N GLU A 87 0.51 23.06 4.09
CA GLU A 87 0.80 24.14 5.03
C GLU A 87 1.99 23.82 5.93
N THR A 88 2.19 22.53 6.24
CA THR A 88 3.24 22.01 7.12
C THR A 88 4.22 21.08 6.42
N ILE A 89 3.86 20.56 5.23
CA ILE A 89 4.66 19.61 4.47
C ILE A 89 5.34 20.33 3.28
N GLY A 90 6.66 20.28 3.23
CA GLY A 90 7.48 20.92 2.20
C GLY A 90 8.85 20.25 2.05
N ILE A 91 9.74 20.87 1.27
CA ILE A 91 11.13 20.41 1.12
C ILE A 91 11.78 20.40 2.50
N GLY A 92 12.45 19.30 2.86
CA GLY A 92 13.11 19.14 4.14
C GLY A 92 12.19 18.80 5.32
N THR A 93 10.88 18.62 5.09
CA THR A 93 10.01 18.02 6.12
C THR A 93 10.54 16.62 6.46
N ARG A 94 10.83 16.39 7.75
CA ARG A 94 11.27 15.09 8.27
C ARG A 94 10.10 14.10 8.23
N ILE A 95 10.40 12.86 7.86
CA ILE A 95 9.43 11.78 7.68
C ILE A 95 9.98 10.47 8.23
N LEU A 96 9.11 9.48 8.42
CA LEU A 96 9.52 8.08 8.41
C LEU A 96 9.19 7.46 7.05
N LEU A 97 10.20 6.97 6.34
CA LEU A 97 10.06 6.16 5.14
C LEU A 97 10.49 4.74 5.47
N ASN A 98 9.53 3.81 5.43
CA ASN A 98 9.72 2.42 5.85
C ASN A 98 10.34 2.28 7.26
N GLY A 99 10.03 3.20 8.18
CA GLY A 99 10.55 3.23 9.56
C GLY A 99 11.88 3.96 9.75
N ALA A 100 12.62 4.23 8.67
CA ALA A 100 13.83 5.06 8.72
C ALA A 100 13.48 6.54 8.68
N GLU A 101 14.25 7.36 9.40
CA GLU A 101 14.15 8.81 9.25
C GLU A 101 14.65 9.25 7.87
N GLY A 102 13.90 10.16 7.28
CA GLY A 102 14.16 10.68 5.95
C GLY A 102 13.59 12.07 5.76
N TYR A 103 13.61 12.53 4.52
CA TYR A 103 13.14 13.86 4.16
C TYR A 103 12.28 13.85 2.91
N VAL A 104 11.31 14.75 2.88
CA VAL A 104 10.64 15.15 1.65
C VAL A 104 11.63 15.93 0.78
N LEU A 105 11.82 15.47 -0.45
CA LEU A 105 12.64 16.16 -1.47
C LEU A 105 11.84 17.21 -2.22
N GLY A 106 10.53 17.02 -2.29
CA GLY A 106 9.59 17.98 -2.80
C GLY A 106 8.40 17.30 -3.46
N THR A 107 7.89 17.92 -4.51
CA THR A 107 6.76 17.40 -5.28
C THR A 107 7.12 16.08 -5.97
N GLY A 108 6.26 15.08 -5.86
CA GLY A 108 6.43 13.83 -6.59
C GLY A 108 5.94 13.92 -8.05
N THR A 109 6.34 12.97 -8.88
CA THR A 109 5.98 13.01 -10.30
C THR A 109 4.48 12.78 -10.50
N ARG A 110 3.86 13.51 -11.45
CA ARG A 110 2.39 13.56 -11.68
C ARG A 110 1.58 14.14 -10.51
N SER A 111 2.24 14.81 -9.56
CA SER A 111 1.55 15.60 -8.54
C SER A 111 0.87 16.80 -9.18
N SER A 112 -0.26 17.21 -8.60
CA SER A 112 -0.97 18.44 -8.93
C SER A 112 -1.53 19.06 -7.66
N ARG A 113 -1.97 20.32 -7.73
CA ARG A 113 -2.60 21.01 -6.59
C ARG A 113 -3.76 20.22 -5.98
N ASP A 114 -4.60 19.62 -6.83
CA ASP A 114 -5.75 18.84 -6.37
C ASP A 114 -5.39 17.44 -5.89
N LYS A 115 -4.28 16.87 -6.39
CA LYS A 115 -3.82 15.51 -6.10
C LYS A 115 -2.33 15.50 -5.75
N PRO A 116 -1.94 16.14 -4.63
CA PRO A 116 -0.55 16.21 -4.27
C PRO A 116 -0.01 14.82 -3.92
N ASN A 117 1.27 14.61 -4.19
CA ASN A 117 2.07 13.49 -3.72
C ASN A 117 3.53 13.95 -3.54
N LEU A 118 4.29 13.19 -2.76
CA LEU A 118 5.64 13.57 -2.32
C LEU A 118 6.70 12.75 -3.04
N SER A 119 7.85 13.36 -3.30
CA SER A 119 9.11 12.64 -3.46
C SER A 119 9.91 12.69 -2.17
N GLY A 120 10.70 11.66 -1.89
CA GLY A 120 11.44 11.58 -0.64
C GLY A 120 12.52 10.51 -0.66
N PHE A 121 13.36 10.55 0.37
CA PHE A 121 14.40 9.56 0.57
C PHE A 121 14.65 9.27 2.04
N ALA A 122 15.23 8.10 2.30
CA ALA A 122 15.74 7.72 3.61
C ALA A 122 16.87 6.69 3.47
N ASP A 123 17.66 6.55 4.55
CA ASP A 123 18.71 5.55 4.66
C ASP A 123 18.12 4.13 4.78
N MET A 124 18.60 3.20 3.95
CA MET A 124 18.08 1.83 3.94
C MET A 124 18.53 1.01 5.14
N HIS A 125 19.64 1.35 5.80
CA HIS A 125 20.16 0.63 6.97
C HIS A 125 19.25 0.76 8.19
N HIS A 126 18.44 1.83 8.25
CA HIS A 126 17.54 2.11 9.37
C HIS A 126 16.08 1.75 9.10
N MET A 127 15.79 1.15 7.95
CA MET A 127 14.44 0.76 7.59
C MET A 127 14.05 -0.57 8.22
N THR A 128 12.77 -0.71 8.52
CA THR A 128 12.19 -1.97 8.99
C THR A 128 11.58 -2.70 7.82
N ALA A 129 12.02 -3.95 7.58
CA ALA A 129 11.54 -4.77 6.47
C ALA A 129 10.01 -4.94 6.46
N GLU A 130 9.36 -4.95 7.63
CA GLU A 130 7.88 -4.99 7.69
C GLU A 130 7.26 -3.81 6.91
N TYR A 131 7.82 -2.61 6.91
CA TYR A 131 7.18 -1.45 6.28
C TYR A 131 7.38 -1.33 4.77
N MET A 132 8.15 -2.24 4.17
CA MET A 132 8.38 -2.31 2.73
C MET A 132 8.01 -3.70 2.21
N GLY A 133 7.52 -3.81 0.99
CA GLY A 133 7.28 -5.14 0.43
C GLY A 133 7.20 -5.17 -1.08
N GLY A 134 7.65 -6.28 -1.66
CA GLY A 134 7.37 -6.63 -3.04
C GLY A 134 5.95 -7.17 -3.17
N PHE A 135 5.14 -6.56 -4.02
CA PHE A 135 3.77 -6.95 -4.29
C PHE A 135 3.66 -7.38 -5.75
N VAL A 136 3.47 -8.67 -6.01
CA VAL A 136 3.33 -9.17 -7.38
C VAL A 136 1.95 -8.82 -7.94
N THR A 137 1.93 -8.06 -9.02
CA THR A 137 0.73 -7.68 -9.75
C THR A 137 0.55 -8.50 -11.03
N GLY A 138 -0.59 -8.33 -11.70
CA GLY A 138 -0.85 -8.90 -13.01
C GLY A 138 0.12 -8.43 -14.09
N LEU A 139 0.87 -7.33 -13.88
CA LEU A 139 1.86 -6.81 -14.84
C LEU A 139 3.31 -6.83 -14.32
N GLY A 140 3.57 -7.43 -13.16
CA GLY A 140 4.92 -7.52 -12.59
C GLY A 140 4.98 -7.12 -11.12
N PRO A 141 6.16 -7.18 -10.49
CA PRO A 141 6.35 -6.77 -9.11
C PRO A 141 6.25 -5.24 -8.96
N GLU A 142 5.65 -4.80 -7.86
CA GLU A 142 5.61 -3.42 -7.41
C GLU A 142 6.26 -3.31 -6.03
N CYS A 143 6.93 -2.20 -5.75
CA CYS A 143 7.49 -1.92 -4.43
C CYS A 143 6.50 -1.07 -3.63
N ILE A 144 5.92 -1.64 -2.59
CA ILE A 144 5.08 -0.90 -1.66
C ILE A 144 5.94 -0.37 -0.53
N CYS A 145 5.85 0.94 -0.31
CA CYS A 145 6.55 1.65 0.76
C CYS A 145 5.53 2.29 1.70
N SER A 146 5.88 2.38 2.97
CA SER A 146 5.11 3.08 3.98
C SER A 146 5.74 4.44 4.27
N LEU A 147 4.91 5.48 4.37
CA LEU A 147 5.34 6.83 4.71
C LEU A 147 4.51 7.34 5.88
N ALA A 148 5.17 7.89 6.90
CA ALA A 148 4.52 8.70 7.94
C ALA A 148 5.14 10.09 7.96
N VAL A 149 4.28 11.11 8.04
CA VAL A 149 4.67 12.51 8.10
C VAL A 149 4.02 13.11 9.35
N PRO A 150 4.77 13.82 10.20
CA PRO A 150 4.17 14.58 11.29
C PRO A 150 3.35 15.73 10.71
N VAL A 151 2.09 15.88 11.13
CA VAL A 151 1.23 16.99 10.71
C VAL A 151 0.88 17.84 11.94
N PRO A 152 1.63 18.93 12.20
CA PRO A 152 1.31 19.88 13.25
C PRO A 152 -0.02 20.58 13.00
N VAL A 153 -0.88 20.68 14.02
CA VAL A 153 -2.17 21.39 13.91
C VAL A 153 -1.94 22.89 14.10
N ILE A 154 -1.64 23.59 13.00
CA ILE A 154 -1.33 25.03 13.01
C ILE A 154 -2.41 25.92 12.37
N SER A 155 -3.43 25.31 11.76
CA SER A 155 -4.53 26.02 11.10
C SER A 155 -5.86 25.30 11.30
N SER A 156 -6.96 26.05 11.11
CA SER A 156 -8.32 25.48 11.14
C SER A 156 -8.52 24.46 10.01
N THR A 157 -7.92 24.69 8.83
CA THR A 157 -7.96 23.75 7.71
C THR A 157 -7.43 22.38 8.11
N ILE A 158 -6.24 22.32 8.72
CA ILE A 158 -5.65 21.06 9.19
C ILE A 158 -6.56 20.42 10.25
N LEU A 159 -7.06 21.20 11.21
CA LEU A 159 -7.94 20.70 12.26
C LEU A 159 -9.22 20.06 11.69
N GLU A 160 -9.85 20.70 10.72
CA GLU A 160 -11.03 20.19 10.02
C GLU A 160 -10.70 18.92 9.24
N GLU A 161 -9.58 18.90 8.52
CA GLU A 161 -9.18 17.78 7.68
C GLU A 161 -8.75 16.56 8.51
N ILE A 162 -8.05 16.71 9.65
CA ILE A 162 -7.77 15.56 10.53
C ILE A 162 -9.04 14.99 11.17
N ALA A 163 -10.06 15.82 11.40
CA ALA A 163 -11.32 15.40 12.03
C ALA A 163 -12.27 14.66 11.07
N ARG A 164 -12.13 14.86 9.75
CA ARG A 164 -12.94 14.20 8.72
C ARG A 164 -12.81 12.68 8.75
N ARG A 165 -13.94 11.99 8.86
CA ARG A 165 -14.02 10.52 8.86
C ARG A 165 -13.91 9.95 7.45
N ASP A 166 -13.60 8.67 7.35
CA ASP A 166 -13.43 7.98 6.06
C ASP A 166 -14.63 8.10 5.12
N ARG A 167 -15.86 8.03 5.66
CA ARG A 167 -17.09 8.22 4.88
C ARG A 167 -17.24 9.61 4.24
N GLU A 168 -16.48 10.59 4.71
CA GLU A 168 -16.47 11.97 4.20
C GLU A 168 -15.34 12.18 3.17
N ILE A 169 -14.45 11.20 2.99
CA ILE A 169 -13.32 11.28 2.07
C ILE A 169 -13.68 10.62 0.74
N ALA A 170 -13.73 11.42 -0.32
CA ALA A 170 -14.03 10.95 -1.67
C ALA A 170 -13.03 9.91 -2.17
N LEU A 171 -13.55 8.80 -2.71
CA LEU A 171 -12.82 7.75 -3.40
C LEU A 171 -13.36 7.60 -4.83
N PRO A 172 -12.73 8.24 -5.84
CA PRO A 172 -13.15 8.13 -7.23
C PRO A 172 -13.04 6.70 -7.74
N VAL A 173 -14.05 6.21 -8.46
CA VAL A 173 -14.08 4.86 -9.03
C VAL A 173 -13.80 4.94 -10.53
N ASN A 174 -12.70 4.31 -10.94
CA ASN A 174 -12.19 4.36 -12.30
C ASN A 174 -12.44 3.05 -13.04
N ASP A 175 -12.73 3.15 -14.33
CA ASP A 175 -12.67 2.02 -15.25
C ASP A 175 -11.20 1.64 -15.47
N ILE A 176 -10.87 0.37 -15.23
CA ILE A 176 -9.51 -0.14 -15.43
C ILE A 176 -9.03 -0.03 -16.89
N ASN A 177 -9.95 -0.13 -17.85
CA ASN A 177 -9.67 -0.20 -19.28
C ASN A 177 -9.35 1.19 -19.84
N THR A 178 -10.17 2.18 -19.52
CA THR A 178 -10.06 3.55 -20.05
C THR A 178 -9.31 4.50 -19.11
N ARG A 179 -9.14 4.13 -17.83
CA ARG A 179 -8.56 4.97 -16.77
C ARG A 179 -9.33 6.28 -16.52
N THR A 180 -10.61 6.30 -16.88
CA THR A 180 -11.52 7.43 -16.61
C THR A 180 -12.40 7.14 -15.40
N VAL A 181 -12.87 8.19 -14.74
CA VAL A 181 -13.79 8.09 -13.61
C VAL A 181 -15.18 7.76 -14.14
N ILE A 182 -15.78 6.67 -13.65
CA ILE A 182 -17.13 6.22 -14.02
C ILE A 182 -18.12 6.24 -12.85
N GLY A 183 -17.62 6.52 -11.65
CA GLY A 183 -18.44 6.65 -10.46
C GLY A 183 -17.68 7.20 -9.26
N GLN A 184 -18.39 7.36 -8.16
CA GLN A 184 -17.88 7.92 -6.92
C GLN A 184 -18.25 7.04 -5.73
N ALA A 185 -17.28 6.78 -4.86
CA ALA A 185 -17.44 6.14 -3.56
C ALA A 185 -16.79 7.01 -2.48
N ASN A 186 -16.68 6.50 -1.26
CA ASN A 186 -15.89 7.11 -0.19
C ASN A 186 -15.02 6.05 0.51
N TYR A 187 -14.05 6.47 1.31
CA TYR A 187 -13.20 5.54 2.06
C TYR A 187 -13.98 4.79 3.16
N GLY A 188 -15.12 5.31 3.62
CA GLY A 188 -15.98 4.63 4.58
C GLY A 188 -16.47 3.28 4.05
N ASP A 189 -16.80 3.20 2.76
CA ASP A 189 -17.19 1.94 2.10
C ASP A 189 -16.13 0.81 2.20
N VAL A 190 -14.86 1.18 2.41
CA VAL A 190 -13.73 0.23 2.39
C VAL A 190 -12.90 0.19 3.68
N TRP A 191 -13.12 1.12 4.61
CA TRP A 191 -12.39 1.22 5.88
C TRP A 191 -13.24 1.44 7.14
N GLU A 192 -14.52 1.79 7.03
CA GLU A 192 -15.45 1.74 8.17
C GLU A 192 -16.10 0.36 8.26
N ASP A 193 -16.26 -0.16 9.48
CA ASP A 193 -16.87 -1.47 9.73
C ASP A 193 -16.29 -2.60 8.85
N VAL A 194 -14.96 -2.69 8.75
CA VAL A 194 -14.22 -3.75 8.05
C VAL A 194 -13.10 -4.29 8.94
N ASP A 195 -12.57 -5.45 8.59
CA ASP A 195 -11.38 -5.97 9.28
C ASP A 195 -10.13 -5.37 8.65
N LEU A 196 -9.18 -4.90 9.46
CA LEU A 196 -7.88 -4.43 8.97
C LEU A 196 -6.90 -5.59 8.77
N GLU A 197 -7.02 -6.63 9.59
CA GLU A 197 -6.20 -7.84 9.51
C GLU A 197 -6.93 -8.95 8.74
N VAL A 198 -6.13 -9.82 8.12
CA VAL A 198 -6.57 -11.09 7.54
C VAL A 198 -6.25 -12.17 8.55
N GLU A 199 -7.28 -12.86 9.03
CA GLU A 199 -7.13 -14.01 9.90
C GLU A 199 -6.90 -15.29 9.08
N PHE A 200 -6.03 -16.17 9.58
CA PHE A 200 -5.87 -17.52 9.08
C PHE A 200 -6.24 -18.52 10.17
N ASP A 201 -7.13 -19.45 9.83
CA ASP A 201 -7.61 -20.51 10.72
C ASP A 201 -7.19 -21.88 10.17
N PRO A 202 -6.16 -22.52 10.76
CA PRO A 202 -5.65 -23.79 10.27
C PRO A 202 -6.67 -24.93 10.38
N GLN A 203 -7.62 -24.86 11.32
CA GLN A 203 -8.66 -25.89 11.48
C GLN A 203 -9.67 -25.89 10.32
N ARG A 204 -9.82 -24.77 9.63
CA ARG A 204 -10.64 -24.65 8.41
C ARG A 204 -9.87 -25.00 7.14
N CYS A 205 -8.56 -25.18 7.22
CA CYS A 205 -7.79 -25.68 6.09
C CYS A 205 -8.18 -27.14 5.80
N ARG A 206 -8.62 -27.42 4.57
CA ARG A 206 -9.04 -28.78 4.16
C ARG A 206 -7.94 -29.60 3.49
N GLY A 207 -6.70 -29.09 3.51
CA GLY A 207 -5.57 -29.73 2.86
C GLY A 207 -5.83 -30.06 1.39
N CYS A 208 -6.13 -29.04 0.58
CA CYS A 208 -6.36 -29.21 -0.85
C CYS A 208 -5.13 -29.80 -1.55
N LYS A 209 -5.32 -30.58 -2.62
CA LYS A 209 -4.20 -31.10 -3.43
C LYS A 209 -3.26 -30.00 -3.96
N LYS A 210 -3.80 -28.80 -4.21
CA LYS A 210 -3.05 -27.61 -4.61
C LYS A 210 -3.64 -26.41 -3.87
N CYS A 211 -2.82 -25.66 -3.14
CA CYS A 211 -3.26 -24.45 -2.46
C CYS A 211 -3.34 -23.28 -3.45
N LEU A 212 -4.56 -22.81 -3.74
CA LEU A 212 -4.75 -21.65 -4.61
C LEU A 212 -4.17 -20.36 -4.00
N VAL A 213 -4.25 -20.23 -2.67
CA VAL A 213 -3.77 -19.06 -1.93
C VAL A 213 -2.25 -18.92 -2.01
N GLU A 214 -1.48 -20.00 -1.86
CA GLU A 214 -0.02 -19.97 -1.98
C GLU A 214 0.40 -19.40 -3.35
N ARG A 215 -0.24 -19.87 -4.42
CA ARG A 215 0.02 -19.40 -5.79
C ARG A 215 -0.46 -17.96 -6.04
N ALA A 216 -1.52 -17.53 -5.36
CA ALA A 216 -2.15 -16.24 -5.60
C ALA A 216 -1.56 -15.11 -4.73
N CYS A 217 -0.97 -15.42 -3.57
CA CYS A 217 -0.53 -14.44 -2.60
C CYS A 217 0.52 -13.48 -3.21
N PRO A 218 0.21 -12.18 -3.38
CA PRO A 218 1.11 -11.24 -4.05
C PRO A 218 2.40 -10.98 -3.27
N MET A 219 2.37 -11.20 -1.96
CA MET A 219 3.51 -11.04 -1.05
C MET A 219 4.31 -12.32 -0.86
N ARG A 220 3.85 -13.46 -1.41
CA ARG A 220 4.37 -14.80 -1.07
C ARG A 220 4.37 -15.09 0.44
N ALA A 221 3.42 -14.49 1.16
CA ALA A 221 3.25 -14.63 2.61
C ALA A 221 2.54 -15.93 3.01
N VAL A 222 2.12 -16.76 2.06
CA VAL A 222 1.50 -18.05 2.34
C VAL A 222 2.29 -19.13 1.62
N ARG A 223 2.72 -20.15 2.37
CA ARG A 223 3.29 -21.40 1.85
C ARG A 223 2.37 -22.56 2.17
N TYR A 224 2.44 -23.64 1.41
CA TYR A 224 1.67 -24.85 1.64
C TYR A 224 2.59 -26.02 1.98
N ASP A 225 2.41 -26.57 3.17
CA ASP A 225 3.09 -27.79 3.60
C ASP A 225 2.35 -28.99 2.98
N GLN A 226 3.03 -29.69 2.08
CA GLN A 226 2.46 -30.86 1.38
C GLN A 226 2.33 -32.08 2.29
N GLU A 227 3.22 -32.22 3.27
CA GLU A 227 3.26 -33.36 4.19
C GLU A 227 2.21 -33.19 5.27
N ALA A 228 2.22 -32.06 5.97
CA ALA A 228 1.22 -31.71 6.98
C ALA A 228 -0.15 -31.34 6.36
N ARG A 229 -0.21 -31.19 5.03
CA ARG A 229 -1.38 -30.80 4.25
C ARG A 229 -2.05 -29.51 4.75
N VAL A 230 -1.27 -28.53 5.21
CA VAL A 230 -1.77 -27.29 5.80
C VAL A 230 -1.07 -26.06 5.20
N ALA A 231 -1.81 -24.97 5.06
CA ALA A 231 -1.21 -23.69 4.70
C ALA A 231 -0.51 -23.07 5.92
N ILE A 232 0.61 -22.40 5.68
CA ILE A 232 1.37 -21.65 6.68
C ILE A 232 1.37 -20.18 6.23
N ARG A 233 0.87 -19.28 7.07
CA ARG A 233 0.87 -17.84 6.83
C ARG A 233 2.00 -17.18 7.62
N ASP A 234 2.84 -16.42 6.93
CA ASP A 234 3.79 -15.48 7.50
C ASP A 234 3.10 -14.12 7.74
N GLY A 235 2.86 -13.79 9.01
CA GLY A 235 2.21 -12.54 9.40
C GLY A 235 3.06 -11.28 9.13
N LEU A 236 4.39 -11.40 9.13
CA LEU A 236 5.30 -10.28 8.89
C LEU A 236 5.32 -9.91 7.41
N LEU A 237 5.26 -10.90 6.52
CA LEU A 237 5.16 -10.67 5.07
C LEU A 237 3.74 -10.28 4.62
N CYS A 238 2.70 -10.63 5.39
CA CYS A 238 1.32 -10.42 4.98
C CYS A 238 0.97 -8.92 4.86
N PHE A 239 0.53 -8.51 3.66
CA PHE A 239 0.09 -7.15 3.35
C PHE A 239 -1.42 -6.91 3.61
N HIS A 240 -2.11 -7.88 4.22
CA HIS A 240 -3.55 -7.78 4.52
C HIS A 240 -4.43 -7.40 3.31
N CYS A 241 -4.01 -7.78 2.09
CA CYS A 241 -4.69 -7.38 0.86
C CYS A 241 -6.07 -8.02 0.67
N GLY A 242 -6.36 -9.11 1.37
CA GLY A 242 -7.65 -9.80 1.30
C GLY A 242 -7.78 -10.84 0.19
N LEU A 243 -6.87 -10.90 -0.79
CA LEU A 243 -7.01 -11.82 -1.94
C LEU A 243 -7.14 -13.29 -1.53
N CYS A 244 -6.47 -13.70 -0.45
CA CYS A 244 -6.58 -15.06 0.09
C CYS A 244 -8.01 -15.44 0.53
N VAL A 245 -8.83 -14.46 0.92
CA VAL A 245 -10.23 -14.66 1.32
C VAL A 245 -11.07 -15.06 0.11
N THR A 246 -10.82 -14.48 -1.06
CA THR A 246 -11.52 -14.83 -2.30
C THR A 246 -10.95 -16.08 -2.96
N GLU A 247 -9.65 -16.36 -2.78
CA GLU A 247 -8.96 -17.51 -3.40
C GLU A 247 -9.10 -18.82 -2.62
N CYS A 248 -9.40 -18.77 -1.32
CA CYS A 248 -9.57 -19.98 -0.51
C CYS A 248 -11.02 -20.49 -0.61
N PRO A 249 -11.29 -21.60 -1.31
CA PRO A 249 -12.66 -22.11 -1.46
C PRO A 249 -13.27 -22.65 -0.16
N ASN A 250 -12.43 -22.88 0.86
CA ASN A 250 -12.83 -23.47 2.14
C ASN A 250 -12.96 -22.44 3.28
N GLY A 251 -12.70 -21.16 3.01
CA GLY A 251 -12.81 -20.11 4.03
C GLY A 251 -11.80 -20.26 5.19
N ALA A 252 -10.59 -20.76 4.91
CA ALA A 252 -9.51 -20.81 5.90
C ALA A 252 -8.88 -19.44 6.17
N PHE A 253 -9.08 -18.47 5.27
CA PHE A 253 -8.71 -17.08 5.43
C PHE A 253 -9.97 -16.23 5.57
N ARG A 254 -10.01 -15.31 6.52
CA ARG A 254 -11.16 -14.44 6.79
C ARG A 254 -10.74 -12.99 6.91
N CYS A 255 -11.51 -12.12 6.29
CA CYS A 255 -11.40 -10.67 6.41
C CYS A 255 -12.67 -10.07 5.78
N ARG A 256 -13.41 -9.26 6.53
CA ARG A 256 -14.51 -8.45 5.99
C ARG A 256 -13.90 -7.29 5.20
N LEU A 257 -13.76 -7.47 3.89
CA LEU A 257 -13.08 -6.50 3.01
C LEU A 257 -13.89 -5.25 2.69
N GLY A 258 -15.21 -5.30 2.87
CA GLY A 258 -16.13 -4.23 2.48
C GLY A 258 -16.54 -4.30 1.01
N ALA A 259 -17.30 -3.30 0.58
CA ALA A 259 -17.79 -3.17 -0.79
C ALA A 259 -17.98 -1.71 -1.13
N LEU A 260 -17.53 -1.30 -2.32
CA LEU A 260 -17.78 0.05 -2.83
C LEU A 260 -19.26 0.25 -3.08
N ARG A 261 -19.81 1.35 -2.56
CA ARG A 261 -21.14 1.84 -2.95
C ARG A 261 -20.96 2.86 -4.07
N MET A 262 -20.64 2.35 -5.25
CA MET A 262 -20.34 3.18 -6.43
C MET A 262 -21.60 3.89 -6.91
N LYS A 263 -21.63 5.21 -6.80
CA LYS A 263 -22.64 6.08 -7.40
C LYS A 263 -22.18 6.49 -8.80
N THR A 264 -22.96 6.17 -9.82
CA THR A 264 -22.65 6.51 -11.22
C THR A 264 -23.12 7.92 -11.57
N SER A 265 -22.70 8.45 -12.72
CA SER A 265 -23.17 9.74 -13.23
C SER A 265 -24.68 9.78 -13.52
N SER A 266 -25.32 8.63 -13.78
CA SER A 266 -26.77 8.55 -13.95
C SER A 266 -27.54 8.49 -12.63
N GLY A 267 -26.86 8.53 -11.49
CA GLY A 267 -27.46 8.45 -10.16
C GLY A 267 -27.73 7.02 -9.68
N SER A 268 -27.46 6.00 -10.49
CA SER A 268 -27.59 4.61 -10.06
C SER A 268 -26.51 4.26 -9.03
N VAL A 269 -26.86 3.43 -8.05
CA VAL A 269 -25.93 2.93 -7.03
C VAL A 269 -25.68 1.45 -7.29
N ARG A 270 -24.41 1.10 -7.39
CA ARG A 270 -23.96 -0.29 -7.54
C ARG A 270 -23.05 -0.67 -6.39
N SER A 271 -23.37 -1.76 -5.70
CA SER A 271 -22.46 -2.39 -4.75
C SER A 271 -21.45 -3.25 -5.50
N VAL A 272 -20.16 -3.04 -5.26
CA VAL A 272 -19.07 -3.84 -5.86
C VAL A 272 -18.16 -4.33 -4.74
N PRO A 273 -18.04 -5.65 -4.51
CA PRO A 273 -17.24 -6.16 -3.41
C PRO A 273 -15.75 -5.85 -3.61
N VAL A 274 -15.06 -5.51 -2.52
CA VAL A 274 -13.60 -5.37 -2.54
C VAL A 274 -12.99 -6.77 -2.62
N VAL A 275 -12.15 -7.00 -3.63
CA VAL A 275 -11.46 -8.28 -3.85
C VAL A 275 -9.97 -8.21 -3.53
N LEU A 276 -9.39 -7.01 -3.54
CA LEU A 276 -7.99 -6.79 -3.21
C LEU A 276 -7.74 -5.35 -2.80
N ARG A 277 -7.05 -5.16 -1.67
CA ARG A 277 -6.55 -3.87 -1.19
C ARG A 277 -5.11 -3.66 -1.67
N GLN A 278 -4.79 -2.47 -2.16
CA GLN A 278 -3.42 -2.06 -2.53
C GLN A 278 -2.79 -1.18 -1.45
N SER A 279 -3.34 -1.22 -0.23
CA SER A 279 -2.84 -0.48 0.91
C SER A 279 -3.07 -1.30 2.17
N ASP A 280 -2.07 -1.34 3.04
CA ASP A 280 -2.14 -1.97 4.35
C ASP A 280 -2.34 -0.88 5.41
N ARG A 281 -3.62 -0.64 5.75
CA ARG A 281 -3.98 0.36 6.74
C ARG A 281 -3.59 -0.04 8.16
N LEU A 282 -3.54 -1.34 8.46
CA LEU A 282 -3.07 -1.83 9.76
C LEU A 282 -1.62 -1.41 9.98
N ARG A 283 -0.76 -1.69 8.99
CA ARG A 283 0.66 -1.39 9.03
C ARG A 283 0.95 0.11 8.94
N ALA A 284 0.17 0.86 8.17
CA ALA A 284 0.23 2.32 8.18
C ALA A 284 -0.10 2.89 9.57
N GLY A 285 -1.09 2.32 10.27
CA GLY A 285 -1.39 2.66 11.67
C GLY A 285 -0.23 2.38 12.62
N LYS A 286 0.46 1.23 12.46
CA LYS A 286 1.67 0.92 13.24
C LYS A 286 2.78 1.97 13.01
N LEU A 287 3.08 2.32 11.76
CA LEU A 287 4.10 3.31 11.44
C LEU A 287 3.74 4.71 11.97
N SER A 288 2.46 5.08 11.90
CA SER A 288 1.96 6.33 12.49
C SER A 288 2.12 6.35 14.02
N GLY A 289 1.80 5.23 14.69
CA GLY A 289 2.01 5.05 16.12
C GLY A 289 3.48 5.13 16.53
N GLU A 290 4.37 4.55 15.73
CA GLU A 290 5.82 4.63 15.91
C GLU A 290 6.32 6.07 15.79
N LEU A 291 5.91 6.81 14.75
CA LEU A 291 6.24 8.22 14.62
C LEU A 291 5.75 9.03 15.83
N LYS A 292 4.49 8.81 16.27
CA LYS A 292 3.95 9.47 17.46
C LYS A 292 4.81 9.20 18.70
N ARG A 293 5.20 7.94 18.92
CA ARG A 293 6.04 7.54 20.05
C ARG A 293 7.39 8.27 20.01
N ARG A 294 8.07 8.27 18.85
CA ARG A 294 9.37 8.94 18.68
C ARG A 294 9.30 10.46 18.87
N ILE A 295 8.17 11.08 18.51
CA ILE A 295 7.95 12.50 18.80
C ILE A 295 7.84 12.74 20.30
N LEU A 296 7.05 11.91 21.00
CA LEU A 296 6.79 12.07 22.43
C LEU A 296 8.03 11.78 23.30
N ASP A 297 8.87 10.83 22.90
CA ASP A 297 10.12 10.50 23.60
C ASP A 297 11.32 11.38 23.17
N GLY A 298 11.13 12.24 22.16
CA GLY A 298 12.13 13.19 21.68
C GLY A 298 13.19 12.61 20.74
N SER A 299 13.12 11.32 20.39
CA SER A 299 14.01 10.69 19.41
C SER A 299 13.77 11.18 17.98
N PHE A 300 12.54 11.60 17.66
CA PHE A 300 12.20 12.27 16.41
C PHE A 300 11.82 13.73 16.68
N ARG A 301 12.55 14.66 16.07
CA ARG A 301 12.27 16.11 16.18
C ARG A 301 11.55 16.62 14.96
N MET A 302 10.36 17.18 15.17
CA MET A 302 9.67 17.92 14.11
C MET A 302 10.45 19.20 13.79
N ALA A 303 10.45 19.59 12.51
CA ALA A 303 11.02 20.84 12.04
C ALA A 303 10.09 21.43 10.97
N PRO A 304 10.01 22.77 10.85
CA PRO A 304 9.31 23.38 9.73
C PRO A 304 10.00 23.00 8.41
N PRO A 305 9.26 22.98 7.29
CA PRO A 305 9.86 22.78 5.98
C PRO A 305 10.87 23.91 5.69
N ILE A 306 11.94 23.56 4.98
CA ILE A 306 12.94 24.51 4.48
C ILE A 306 12.31 25.40 3.41
N GLU A 307 11.51 24.80 2.53
CA GLU A 307 10.80 25.47 1.46
C GLU A 307 9.43 24.82 1.25
N ARG A 308 8.42 25.62 0.91
CA ARG A 308 7.07 25.11 0.62
C ARG A 308 7.05 24.40 -0.73
N ILE A 309 6.16 23.42 -0.88
CA ILE A 309 5.89 22.78 -2.16
C ILE A 309 4.41 22.96 -2.48
N GLY A 310 4.10 23.61 -3.59
CA GLY A 310 2.72 23.96 -3.98
C GLY A 310 2.60 25.37 -4.51
#